data_AF-U5W1C2-F1
#
_entry.id   AF-U5W1C2-F1
#
_cell.length_a   1.000
_cell.length_b   1.000
_cell.length_c   1.000
_cell.angle_alpha   90.00
_cell.angle_beta   90.00
_cell.angle_gamma   90.00
#
_symmetry.space_group_name_H-M   'P 1'
#
loop_
_entity.id
_entity.type
_entity.pdbx_description
1 polymer ?
#
loop_
_entity_poly.entity_id
_entity_poly.type
_entity_poly.pdbx_seq_one_letter_code
_entity_poly.pdbx_strand_id
1 'polypeptide(L)'
;MLGGAAVLAALVCFSGAAVLFFLLRAESQLPDPEPIARPTAAVVTEPAEGSAPLPAGPDIGAWPELTALPGSAEAGLRSAGNGQATQVAFFNTRAEPVTVSWLGPDGKRVQYQVLGPGEAYTQQTYLGHPWVASTADGKAVAVFEPGLNPSRAVIR
;
A
#
# COMPACT_ATOMS: atom_id res chain seq x y z
N MET A 1 23.83 -9.60 -67.07
CA MET A 1 23.02 -8.62 -67.81
C MET A 1 21.58 -8.73 -67.35
N LEU A 2 20.95 -7.60 -67.01
CA LEU A 2 19.52 -7.39 -66.76
C LEU A 2 18.94 -8.17 -65.57
N GLY A 3 18.24 -7.57 -64.60
CA GLY A 3 17.39 -6.38 -64.64
C GLY A 3 15.97 -6.81 -64.27
N GLY A 4 15.28 -6.05 -63.40
CA GLY A 4 13.84 -6.24 -63.20
C GLY A 4 13.34 -5.95 -61.79
N ALA A 5 12.55 -4.89 -61.67
CA ALA A 5 12.02 -4.28 -60.46
C ALA A 5 10.84 -5.02 -59.78
N ALA A 6 10.70 -4.76 -58.46
CA ALA A 6 9.49 -4.42 -57.66
C ALA A 6 8.25 -5.38 -57.71
N VAL A 7 7.45 -5.65 -56.66
CA VAL A 7 6.77 -4.84 -55.61
C VAL A 7 6.17 -5.77 -54.51
N LEU A 8 6.19 -5.32 -53.24
CA LEU A 8 5.37 -5.59 -52.02
C LEU A 8 4.93 -7.02 -51.59
N ALA A 9 5.25 -7.40 -50.34
CA ALA A 9 4.30 -7.58 -49.22
C ALA A 9 5.02 -8.01 -47.92
N ALA A 10 4.56 -7.49 -46.78
CA ALA A 10 5.12 -7.68 -45.44
C ALA A 10 4.87 -9.07 -44.83
N LEU A 11 5.76 -9.54 -43.95
CA LEU A 11 5.39 -10.09 -42.64
C LEU A 11 6.62 -10.25 -41.70
N VAL A 12 6.31 -10.15 -40.41
CA VAL A 12 7.13 -9.97 -39.20
C VAL A 12 7.90 -11.25 -38.80
N CYS A 13 9.04 -11.11 -38.08
CA CYS A 13 9.34 -11.83 -36.81
C CYS A 13 10.75 -11.51 -36.26
N PHE A 14 10.80 -10.98 -35.04
CA PHE A 14 12.01 -10.70 -34.25
C PHE A 14 12.06 -11.64 -33.02
N SER A 15 13.28 -11.94 -32.56
CA SER A 15 13.71 -12.17 -31.16
C SER A 15 14.19 -13.57 -30.80
N GLY A 16 15.45 -13.68 -30.33
CA GLY A 16 16.01 -14.94 -29.85
C GLY A 16 17.14 -14.88 -28.80
N ALA A 17 17.55 -13.70 -28.28
CA ALA A 17 18.72 -13.62 -27.39
C ALA A 17 18.42 -13.16 -25.94
N ALA A 18 17.20 -12.74 -25.60
CA ALA A 18 16.87 -12.22 -24.28
C ALA A 18 16.40 -13.27 -23.26
N VAL A 19 16.36 -14.56 -23.63
CA VAL A 19 15.69 -15.60 -22.83
C VAL A 19 16.56 -16.16 -21.71
N LEU A 20 17.89 -16.11 -21.82
CA LEU A 20 18.75 -16.80 -20.84
C LEU A 20 18.98 -16.02 -19.54
N PHE A 21 18.73 -14.71 -19.51
CA PHE A 21 18.78 -13.92 -18.27
C PHE A 21 17.49 -14.01 -17.43
N PHE A 22 16.44 -14.62 -17.98
CA PHE A 22 15.12 -14.67 -17.34
C PHE A 22 14.93 -15.87 -16.41
N LEU A 23 15.83 -16.86 -16.45
CA LEU A 23 15.66 -18.13 -15.71
C LEU A 23 16.41 -18.20 -14.38
N LEU A 24 17.06 -17.11 -13.94
CA LEU A 24 17.59 -16.97 -12.57
C LEU A 24 16.98 -15.78 -11.81
N ARG A 25 15.79 -15.32 -12.23
CA ARG A 25 15.02 -14.25 -11.56
C ARG A 25 13.60 -14.69 -11.24
N ALA A 26 13.41 -15.98 -10.98
CA ALA A 26 12.10 -16.58 -10.75
C ALA A 26 12.02 -17.16 -9.34
N GLU A 27 12.31 -16.36 -8.29
CA GLU A 27 12.09 -16.83 -6.91
C GLU A 27 11.94 -15.74 -5.82
N SER A 28 11.76 -14.45 -6.13
CA SER A 28 11.61 -13.43 -5.07
C SER A 28 10.67 -12.27 -5.39
N GLN A 29 9.62 -12.52 -6.18
CA GLN A 29 8.50 -11.60 -6.28
C GLN A 29 7.29 -12.31 -5.67
N LEU A 30 7.15 -12.23 -4.35
CA LEU A 30 5.84 -12.45 -3.74
C LEU A 30 4.88 -11.41 -4.35
N PRO A 31 3.61 -11.77 -4.59
CA PRO A 31 2.64 -10.83 -5.14
C PRO A 31 2.62 -9.57 -4.28
N ASP A 32 2.45 -8.40 -4.92
CA ASP A 32 2.04 -7.19 -4.19
C ASP A 32 0.94 -7.61 -3.20
N PRO A 33 0.95 -7.14 -1.93
CA PRO A 33 -0.10 -7.48 -1.00
C PRO A 33 -1.44 -7.26 -1.69
N GLU A 34 -2.10 -8.35 -2.07
CA GLU A 34 -3.39 -8.25 -2.71
C GLU A 34 -4.28 -7.47 -1.75
N PRO A 35 -5.20 -6.62 -2.24
CA PRO A 35 -6.27 -6.10 -1.42
C PRO A 35 -7.05 -7.30 -0.89
N ILE A 36 -6.68 -7.80 0.30
CA ILE A 36 -7.44 -8.84 0.97
C ILE A 36 -8.83 -8.25 1.12
N ALA A 37 -9.80 -8.93 0.50
CA ALA A 37 -11.15 -8.44 0.28
C ALA A 37 -11.65 -7.66 1.50
N ARG A 38 -12.13 -6.45 1.20
CA ARG A 38 -12.89 -5.56 2.10
C ARG A 38 -13.63 -6.40 3.15
N PRO A 39 -13.42 -6.20 4.46
CA PRO A 39 -14.54 -6.37 5.37
C PRO A 39 -15.61 -5.42 4.81
N THR A 40 -16.70 -5.99 4.28
CA THR A 40 -17.86 -5.19 3.91
C THR A 40 -18.17 -4.30 5.10
N ALA A 41 -18.39 -3.02 4.86
CA ALA A 41 -18.77 -2.09 5.91
C ALA A 41 -19.92 -2.73 6.70
N ALA A 42 -19.64 -3.14 7.94
CA ALA A 42 -20.70 -3.37 8.89
C ALA A 42 -21.31 -1.99 9.10
N VAL A 43 -22.45 -1.77 8.46
CA VAL A 43 -23.41 -0.75 8.84
C VAL A 43 -23.58 -0.88 10.35
N VAL A 44 -23.01 0.05 11.11
CA VAL A 44 -23.28 0.15 12.54
C VAL A 44 -24.68 0.74 12.66
N THR A 45 -25.67 -0.15 12.61
CA THR A 45 -26.97 0.07 13.24
C THR A 45 -27.03 -0.95 14.38
N GLU A 46 -26.71 -0.54 15.60
CA GLU A 46 -27.15 -1.27 16.79
C GLU A 46 -28.70 -1.24 16.83
N PRO A 47 -29.42 -2.26 17.35
CA PRO A 47 -29.03 -3.07 18.51
C PRO A 47 -29.28 -4.58 18.39
N ALA A 48 -28.49 -5.40 19.08
CA ALA A 48 -28.90 -6.75 19.47
C ALA A 48 -28.21 -7.15 20.78
N GLU A 49 -28.97 -7.05 21.87
CA GLU A 49 -28.69 -7.77 23.11
C GLU A 49 -28.49 -9.25 22.81
N GLY A 50 -27.43 -9.86 23.32
CA GLY A 50 -27.23 -11.31 23.26
C GLY A 50 -26.42 -11.79 22.05
N SER A 51 -25.20 -11.29 21.87
CA SER A 51 -24.14 -12.03 21.18
C SER A 51 -22.90 -11.94 22.04
N ALA A 52 -22.39 -13.09 22.49
CA ALA A 52 -21.18 -13.16 23.29
C ALA A 52 -20.04 -12.39 22.58
N PRO A 53 -19.19 -11.64 23.31
CA PRO A 53 -18.13 -10.86 22.69
C PRO A 53 -17.23 -11.79 21.88
N LEU A 54 -17.00 -11.47 20.61
CA LEU A 54 -15.87 -12.02 19.86
C LEU A 54 -14.61 -11.82 20.72
N PRO A 55 -13.66 -12.77 20.75
CA PRO A 55 -12.40 -12.56 21.45
C PRO A 55 -11.82 -11.24 20.95
N ALA A 56 -11.72 -10.27 21.86
CA ALA A 56 -11.25 -8.93 21.53
C ALA A 56 -9.89 -9.10 20.86
N GLY A 57 -9.79 -8.70 19.59
CA GLY A 57 -8.49 -8.43 18.99
C GLY A 57 -7.71 -7.48 19.91
N PRO A 58 -6.38 -7.41 19.80
CA PRO A 58 -5.59 -6.51 20.63
C PRO A 58 -6.23 -5.12 20.60
N ASP A 59 -6.44 -4.52 21.77
CA ASP A 59 -6.96 -3.17 21.90
C ASP A 59 -6.01 -2.25 21.13
N ILE A 60 -6.42 -1.81 19.94
CA ILE A 60 -5.66 -0.90 19.09
C ILE A 60 -5.36 0.43 19.82
N GLY A 61 -6.14 0.76 20.86
CA GLY A 61 -5.87 1.87 21.76
C GLY A 61 -4.62 1.68 22.62
N ALA A 62 -4.23 0.43 22.90
CA ALA A 62 -3.04 0.07 23.66
C ALA A 62 -1.76 -0.04 22.80
N TRP A 63 -1.87 0.05 21.48
CA TRP A 63 -0.70 0.01 20.59
C TRP A 63 0.14 1.29 20.72
N PRO A 64 1.47 1.19 20.68
CA PRO A 64 2.34 2.35 20.67
C PRO A 64 2.06 3.22 19.44
N GLU A 65 2.14 4.53 19.62
CA GLU A 65 1.96 5.49 18.53
C GLU A 65 3.26 5.64 17.72
N LEU A 66 3.15 5.55 16.39
CA LEU A 66 4.22 5.85 15.46
C LEU A 66 4.49 7.35 15.42
N THR A 67 5.77 7.70 15.31
CA THR A 67 6.18 9.06 15.01
C THR A 67 5.70 9.46 13.62
N ALA A 68 4.93 10.54 13.52
CA ALA A 68 4.57 11.15 12.26
C ALA A 68 5.76 11.96 11.72
N LEU A 69 6.29 11.56 10.56
CA LEU A 69 7.25 12.36 9.81
C LEU A 69 6.48 13.45 9.04
N PRO A 70 7.10 14.62 8.78
CA PRO A 70 6.47 15.66 7.97
C PRO A 70 6.16 15.13 6.58
N GLY A 71 5.04 15.57 5.98
CA GLY A 71 4.65 15.15 4.61
C GLY A 71 5.75 15.34 3.55
N SER A 72 6.64 16.33 3.73
CA SER A 72 7.78 16.55 2.83
C SER A 72 8.81 15.41 2.82
N ALA A 73 8.82 14.54 3.84
CA ALA A 73 9.69 13.37 3.89
C ALA A 73 9.39 12.36 2.79
N GLU A 74 8.15 12.36 2.26
CA GLU A 74 7.72 11.46 1.19
C GLU A 74 8.70 11.44 0.00
N ALA A 75 9.22 12.60 -0.41
CA ALA A 75 10.07 12.71 -1.59
C ALA A 75 11.38 11.89 -1.50
N GLY A 76 11.83 11.55 -0.28
CA GLY A 76 13.02 10.75 -0.05
C GLY A 76 12.75 9.26 0.21
N LEU A 77 11.48 8.86 0.31
CA LEU A 77 11.08 7.55 0.81
C LEU A 77 10.49 6.67 -0.30
N ARG A 78 10.75 5.38 -0.18
CA ARG A 78 10.22 4.31 -1.04
C ARG A 78 10.38 3.00 -0.30
N SER A 79 9.58 2.01 -0.65
CA SER A 79 9.72 0.71 0.00
C SER A 79 11.06 0.04 -0.27
N ALA A 80 11.66 -0.51 0.77
CA ALA A 80 12.89 -1.28 0.70
C ALA A 80 12.66 -2.72 1.19
N GLY A 81 12.55 -3.65 0.24
CA GLY A 81 12.41 -5.08 0.51
C GLY A 81 11.15 -5.48 1.28
N ASN A 82 11.12 -6.73 1.73
CA ASN A 82 10.07 -7.29 2.57
C ASN A 82 10.67 -7.54 3.96
N GLY A 83 10.71 -6.51 4.79
CA GLY A 83 11.10 -6.63 6.20
C GLY A 83 10.13 -7.52 6.98
N GLN A 84 10.30 -7.61 8.30
CA GLN A 84 9.38 -8.40 9.14
C GLN A 84 7.93 -7.89 9.02
N ALA A 85 6.95 -8.80 9.02
CA ALA A 85 5.53 -8.45 9.00
C ALA A 85 5.10 -7.78 10.31
N THR A 86 4.26 -6.75 10.22
CA THR A 86 3.74 -5.94 11.32
C THR A 86 2.38 -5.37 10.97
N GLN A 87 1.79 -4.56 11.85
CA GLN A 87 0.49 -3.91 11.64
C GLN A 87 0.56 -2.43 11.97
N VAL A 88 -0.18 -1.62 11.19
CA VAL A 88 -0.41 -0.21 11.50
C VAL A 88 -1.89 0.07 11.52
N ALA A 89 -2.39 0.60 12.63
CA ALA A 89 -3.74 1.16 12.75
C ALA A 89 -3.71 2.67 12.50
N PHE A 90 -4.22 3.12 11.36
CA PHE A 90 -4.33 4.52 11.00
C PHE A 90 -5.59 5.13 11.61
N PHE A 91 -5.48 6.31 12.19
CA PHE A 91 -6.60 7.07 12.77
C PHE A 91 -6.62 8.47 12.18
N ASN A 92 -7.72 8.84 11.54
CA ASN A 92 -7.90 10.21 11.08
C ASN A 92 -8.49 11.08 12.19
N THR A 93 -7.66 11.89 12.84
CA THR A 93 -8.13 12.88 13.84
C THR A 93 -8.36 14.26 13.24
N ARG A 94 -8.18 14.42 11.93
CA ARG A 94 -8.48 15.65 11.21
C ARG A 94 -9.99 15.80 11.03
N ALA A 95 -10.44 17.03 10.86
CA ALA A 95 -11.83 17.36 10.51
C ALA A 95 -12.16 17.09 9.03
N GLU A 96 -11.16 16.70 8.22
CA GLU A 96 -11.28 16.46 6.78
C GLU A 96 -10.86 15.03 6.44
N PRO A 97 -11.36 14.47 5.31
CA PRO A 97 -10.91 13.18 4.84
C PRO A 97 -9.42 13.15 4.48
N VAL A 98 -8.80 11.98 4.65
CA VAL A 98 -7.43 11.70 4.23
C VAL A 98 -7.35 10.40 3.43
N THR A 99 -6.45 10.35 2.46
CA THR A 99 -6.11 9.15 1.71
C THR A 99 -4.86 8.52 2.31
N VAL A 100 -4.96 7.27 2.75
CA VAL A 100 -3.86 6.44 3.23
C VAL A 100 -3.32 5.64 2.05
N SER A 101 -2.03 5.85 1.74
CA SER A 101 -1.34 5.21 0.62
C SER A 101 -0.01 4.61 1.06
N TRP A 102 0.35 3.48 0.49
CA TRP A 102 1.67 2.89 0.60
C TRP A 102 2.62 3.51 -0.45
N LEU A 103 3.90 3.71 -0.12
CA LEU A 103 4.92 4.07 -1.11
C LEU A 103 5.57 2.80 -1.66
N GLY A 104 5.32 2.51 -2.93
CA GLY A 104 5.89 1.37 -3.62
C GLY A 104 7.43 1.45 -3.76
N PRO A 105 8.06 0.40 -4.31
CA PRO A 105 9.51 0.38 -4.55
C PRO A 105 10.00 1.49 -5.49
N ASP A 106 9.11 2.01 -6.35
CA ASP A 106 9.37 3.13 -7.26
C ASP A 106 9.05 4.50 -6.63
N GLY A 107 8.68 4.54 -5.35
CA GLY A 107 8.27 5.75 -4.64
C GLY A 107 6.88 6.25 -5.03
N LYS A 108 6.12 5.52 -5.87
CA LYS A 108 4.75 5.91 -6.19
C LYS A 108 3.78 5.47 -5.11
N ARG A 109 2.75 6.29 -4.89
CA ARG A 109 1.64 5.96 -4.01
C ARG A 109 0.79 4.85 -4.61
N VAL A 110 0.47 3.87 -3.78
CA VAL A 110 -0.60 2.90 -3.98
C VAL A 110 -1.65 3.17 -2.93
N GLN A 111 -2.84 3.60 -3.34
CA GLN A 111 -3.92 3.93 -2.40
C GLN A 111 -4.52 2.67 -1.79
N TYR A 112 -4.75 2.69 -0.47
CA TYR A 112 -5.42 1.62 0.26
C TYR A 112 -6.79 2.06 0.77
N GLN A 113 -6.86 3.20 1.45
CA GLN A 113 -8.10 3.62 2.09
C GLN A 113 -8.26 5.14 2.08
N VAL A 114 -9.51 5.59 1.99
CA VAL A 114 -9.89 6.98 2.33
C VAL A 114 -10.58 6.94 3.69
N LEU A 115 -10.09 7.73 4.64
CA LEU A 115 -10.64 7.84 5.99
C LEU A 115 -11.31 9.19 6.16
N GLY A 116 -12.60 9.19 6.47
CA GLY A 116 -13.33 10.35 6.95
C GLY A 116 -12.89 10.77 8.36
N PRO A 117 -13.39 11.90 8.87
CA PRO A 117 -13.08 12.39 10.21
C PRO A 117 -13.45 11.37 11.30
N GLY A 118 -12.52 11.07 12.20
CA GLY A 118 -12.71 10.11 13.30
C GLY A 118 -12.63 8.64 12.88
N GLU A 119 -12.49 8.33 11.59
CA GLU A 119 -12.40 6.95 11.12
C GLU A 119 -11.01 6.35 11.33
N ALA A 120 -10.97 5.01 11.41
CA ALA A 120 -9.75 4.24 11.58
C ALA A 120 -9.69 3.04 10.64
N TYR A 121 -8.47 2.62 10.30
CA TYR A 121 -8.21 1.48 9.43
C TYR A 121 -6.91 0.78 9.81
N THR A 122 -6.96 -0.53 9.98
CA THR A 122 -5.78 -1.35 10.30
C THR A 122 -5.30 -2.10 9.07
N GLN A 123 -4.01 -1.97 8.79
CA GLN A 123 -3.36 -2.60 7.64
C GLN A 123 -2.18 -3.47 8.10
N GLN A 124 -2.14 -4.71 7.58
CA GLN A 124 -0.95 -5.56 7.66
C GLN A 124 0.12 -4.99 6.73
N THR A 125 1.35 -4.86 7.19
CA THR A 125 2.43 -4.28 6.41
C THR A 125 3.77 -4.91 6.82
N TYR A 126 4.87 -4.38 6.29
CA TYR A 126 6.21 -4.88 6.58
C TYR A 126 7.13 -3.74 6.97
N LEU A 127 8.19 -4.07 7.69
CA LEU A 127 9.26 -3.10 7.94
C LEU A 127 9.84 -2.60 6.63
N GLY A 128 10.14 -1.30 6.60
CA GLY A 128 10.65 -0.63 5.40
C GLY A 128 9.57 -0.30 4.37
N HIS A 129 8.28 -0.39 4.70
CA HIS A 129 7.15 0.04 3.86
C HIS A 129 6.61 1.39 4.34
N PRO A 130 7.03 2.53 3.75
CA PRO A 130 6.55 3.83 4.19
C PRO A 130 5.09 4.04 3.75
N TRP A 131 4.32 4.70 4.61
CA TRP A 131 2.91 5.04 4.40
C TRP A 131 2.71 6.53 4.43
N VAL A 132 1.97 7.07 3.47
CA VAL A 132 1.64 8.49 3.36
C VAL A 132 0.15 8.68 3.61
N ALA A 133 -0.18 9.61 4.48
CA ALA A 133 -1.50 10.21 4.54
C ALA A 133 -1.49 11.51 3.72
N SER A 134 -2.44 11.68 2.82
CA SER A 134 -2.60 12.90 2.02
C SER A 134 -4.02 13.45 2.08
N THR A 135 -4.17 14.74 1.85
CA THR A 135 -5.47 15.40 1.63
C THR A 135 -6.09 15.01 0.29
N ALA A 136 -7.34 15.42 0.05
CA ALA A 136 -8.07 15.16 -1.18
C ALA A 136 -7.41 15.76 -2.44
N ASP A 137 -6.69 16.88 -2.32
CA ASP A 137 -5.88 17.49 -3.39
C ASP A 137 -4.50 16.84 -3.56
N GLY A 138 -4.20 15.79 -2.79
CA GLY A 138 -2.98 14.99 -2.92
C GLY A 138 -1.77 15.50 -2.14
N LYS A 139 -1.90 16.60 -1.39
CA LYS A 139 -0.82 17.09 -0.52
C LYS A 139 -0.59 16.11 0.63
N ALA A 140 0.66 15.67 0.82
CA ALA A 140 1.02 14.83 1.96
C ALA A 140 0.93 15.63 3.27
N VAL A 141 0.26 15.05 4.26
CA VAL A 141 0.16 15.60 5.62
C VAL A 141 1.18 14.96 6.55
N ALA A 142 1.36 13.64 6.44
CA ALA A 142 2.28 12.88 7.28
C ALA A 142 2.79 11.63 6.55
N VAL A 143 3.99 11.19 6.93
CA VAL A 143 4.55 9.90 6.53
C VAL A 143 4.81 9.06 7.78
N PHE A 144 4.57 7.76 7.69
CA PHE A 144 4.76 6.80 8.77
C PHE A 144 5.63 5.64 8.30
N GLU A 145 6.63 5.29 9.10
CA GLU A 145 7.47 4.12 8.89
C GLU A 145 7.10 3.04 9.92
N PRO A 146 6.62 1.86 9.48
CA PRO A 146 6.26 0.78 10.39
C PRO A 146 7.47 0.28 11.20
N GLY A 147 7.23 0.03 12.49
CA GLY A 147 8.20 -0.60 13.40
C GLY A 147 7.99 -2.10 13.56
N LEU A 148 8.87 -2.74 14.35
CA LEU A 148 8.85 -4.18 14.65
C LEU A 148 7.54 -4.69 15.27
N ASN A 149 6.83 -3.83 16.00
CA ASN A 149 5.61 -4.18 16.70
C ASN A 149 4.40 -3.50 16.05
N PRO A 150 3.20 -4.10 16.17
CA PRO A 150 1.95 -3.42 15.87
C PRO A 150 1.88 -2.05 16.53
N SER A 151 1.44 -1.06 15.79
CA SER A 151 1.49 0.35 16.19
C SER A 151 0.33 1.14 15.60
N ARG A 152 0.03 2.31 16.18
CA ARG A 152 -1.00 3.20 15.65
C ARG A 152 -0.38 4.44 15.01
N ALA A 153 -0.94 4.90 13.89
CA ALA A 153 -0.57 6.12 13.21
C ALA A 153 -1.70 7.14 13.34
N VAL A 154 -1.49 8.20 14.11
CA VAL A 154 -2.49 9.25 14.32
C VAL A 154 -2.24 10.41 13.36
N ILE A 155 -3.19 10.64 12.45
CA ILE A 155 -3.12 11.64 11.39
C ILE A 155 -3.78 12.93 11.91
N ARG A 156 -3.01 14.03 11.94
CA ARG A 156 -3.37 15.33 12.52
C ARG A 156 -3.30 16.44 11.49
#